data_AF-A0A948JG63-F1
#
_entry.id   AF-A0A948JG63-F1
#
_cell.length_a   1.000
_cell.length_b   1.000
_cell.length_c   1.000
_cell.angle_alpha   90.00
_cell.angle_beta   90.00
_cell.angle_gamma   90.00
#
_symmetry.space_group_name_H-M   'P 1'
#
loop_
_entity.id
_entity.type
_entity.pdbx_description
1 polymer ?
#
loop_
_entity_poly.entity_id
_entity_poly.type
_entity_poly.pdbx_seq_one_letter_code
_entity_poly.pdbx_strand_id
1 'polypeptide(L)'
;MSNVRLPVSVCAAVAEILNGSHDSLNALFETAGAPGPPPDLAHHTKWKTWLQRVGNDPEVDSLQVLGNLIEEFMDLPPMPNSDSIVNSLRGTGVPDPVDEYNKKKERLVNVLEGHGFRYFRGGRVIQIGQPEPIDVGPIRDIETEGRKPSSLEELLRIVIRGLPRAMQPLIHRRKGAQPLVFTSEYDIQDLLHALLRPWISDIRPEEFCPSYAGTNTRMDFLLPAHNLVIETKRVRDKHHASKVGDELIIDIEHYRKHKNANHLWCVVYDPDLCISNPKGMVSDLEGERKTPEGSVIVRVIIVGASA
;
A
#
# COMPACT_ATOMS: atom_id res chain seq x y z
N MET A 1 -22.64 -11.74 -3.43
CA MET A 1 -22.10 -10.85 -2.38
C MET A 1 -20.59 -10.85 -2.51
N SER A 2 -19.93 -9.70 -2.38
CA SER A 2 -18.46 -9.66 -2.44
C SER A 2 -17.91 -10.05 -1.08
N ASN A 3 -17.56 -11.33 -0.89
CA ASN A 3 -16.78 -11.73 0.27
C ASN A 3 -15.34 -11.23 0.10
N VAL A 4 -14.87 -10.43 1.05
CA VAL A 4 -13.51 -9.90 1.08
C VAL A 4 -12.84 -10.42 2.34
N ARG A 5 -11.67 -11.03 2.17
CA ARG A 5 -10.88 -11.49 3.30
C ARG A 5 -10.55 -10.32 4.22
N LEU A 6 -10.98 -10.42 5.48
CA LEU A 6 -10.63 -9.46 6.53
C LEU A 6 -9.23 -9.77 7.09
N PRO A 7 -8.24 -8.87 6.96
CA PRO A 7 -6.91 -9.06 7.52
C PRO A 7 -6.95 -9.20 9.04
N VAL A 8 -6.05 -10.00 9.60
CA VAL A 8 -6.01 -10.28 11.05
C VAL A 8 -5.77 -9.02 11.89
N SER A 9 -5.01 -8.07 11.35
CA SER A 9 -4.76 -6.73 11.87
C SER A 9 -6.06 -5.92 11.99
N VAL A 10 -6.89 -5.94 10.95
CA VAL A 10 -8.23 -5.31 10.94
C VAL A 10 -9.12 -5.98 12.00
N CYS A 11 -9.17 -7.32 12.03
CA CYS A 11 -9.97 -8.03 13.04
C CYS A 11 -9.54 -7.69 14.49
N ALA A 12 -8.23 -7.54 14.73
CA ALA A 12 -7.70 -7.17 16.04
C ALA A 12 -8.05 -5.72 16.42
N ALA A 13 -7.86 -4.77 15.50
CA ALA A 13 -8.19 -3.36 15.74
C ALA A 13 -9.68 -3.16 16.05
N VAL A 14 -10.57 -3.89 15.36
CA VAL A 14 -12.01 -3.89 15.65
C VAL A 14 -12.29 -4.51 17.01
N ALA A 15 -11.72 -5.68 17.32
CA ALA A 15 -11.95 -6.35 18.60
C ALA A 15 -11.50 -5.53 19.82
N GLU A 16 -10.62 -4.56 19.65
CA GLU A 16 -10.17 -3.65 20.72
C GLU A 16 -11.10 -2.46 20.98
N ILE A 17 -11.90 -2.04 19.99
CA ILE A 17 -12.84 -0.93 20.15
C ILE A 17 -14.22 -1.37 20.62
N LEU A 18 -14.55 -2.66 20.47
CA LEU A 18 -15.82 -3.22 20.88
C LEU A 18 -15.89 -3.26 22.41
N ASN A 19 -16.85 -2.51 22.95
CA ASN A 19 -17.13 -2.46 24.38
C ASN A 19 -18.55 -2.93 24.63
N GLY A 20 -18.73 -3.83 25.58
CA GLY A 20 -20.04 -4.38 25.93
C GLY A 20 -19.92 -5.65 26.74
N SER A 21 -21.06 -6.16 27.21
CA SER A 21 -21.11 -7.50 27.80
C SER A 21 -20.95 -8.58 26.71
N HIS A 22 -20.61 -9.81 27.11
CA HIS A 22 -20.58 -10.94 26.18
C HIS A 22 -21.92 -11.11 25.43
N ASP A 23 -23.05 -10.93 26.11
CA ASP A 23 -24.37 -11.08 25.49
C ASP A 23 -24.67 -9.95 24.51
N SER A 24 -24.35 -8.71 24.87
CA SER A 24 -24.50 -7.55 23.97
C SER A 24 -23.67 -7.71 22.70
N LEU A 25 -22.42 -8.14 22.84
CA LEU A 25 -21.53 -8.34 21.68
C LEU A 25 -21.92 -9.56 20.85
N ASN A 26 -22.43 -10.64 21.47
CA ASN A 26 -23.00 -11.75 20.71
C ASN A 26 -24.17 -11.28 19.83
N ALA A 27 -25.13 -10.55 20.43
CA ALA A 27 -26.28 -10.02 19.72
C ALA A 27 -25.85 -9.04 18.61
N LEU A 28 -24.82 -8.21 18.86
CA LEU A 28 -24.27 -7.30 17.86
C LEU A 28 -23.69 -8.05 16.65
N PHE A 29 -22.89 -9.10 16.88
CA PHE A 29 -22.34 -9.94 15.80
C PHE A 29 -23.43 -10.67 15.01
N GLU A 30 -24.41 -11.25 15.70
CA GLU A 30 -25.55 -11.92 15.06
C GLU A 30 -26.37 -10.94 14.21
N THR A 31 -26.71 -9.77 14.77
CA THR A 31 -27.44 -8.72 14.05
C THR A 31 -26.64 -8.15 12.87
N ALA A 32 -25.31 -8.07 13.03
CA ALA A 32 -24.42 -7.63 11.95
C ALA A 32 -24.34 -8.65 10.80
N GLY A 33 -24.76 -9.90 11.01
CA GLY A 33 -24.76 -10.98 10.00
C GLY A 33 -23.58 -11.93 10.09
N ALA A 34 -22.95 -12.07 11.26
CA ALA A 34 -21.82 -12.98 11.43
C ALA A 34 -22.25 -14.47 11.35
N PRO A 35 -21.47 -15.33 10.69
CA PRO A 35 -21.86 -16.71 10.45
C PRO A 35 -21.64 -17.59 11.67
N GLY A 36 -22.52 -18.58 11.82
CA GLY A 36 -22.42 -19.62 12.84
C GLY A 36 -22.57 -19.12 14.29
N PRO A 37 -22.47 -20.02 15.28
CA PRO A 37 -22.61 -19.65 16.68
C PRO A 37 -21.37 -18.87 17.20
N PRO A 38 -21.55 -18.06 18.27
CA PRO A 38 -20.44 -17.37 18.92
C PRO A 38 -19.29 -18.34 19.30
N PRO A 39 -18.01 -18.00 19.01
CA PRO A 39 -16.89 -18.85 19.42
C PRO A 39 -16.79 -19.02 20.94
N ASP A 40 -16.48 -20.22 21.40
CA ASP A 40 -16.26 -20.52 22.83
C ASP A 40 -14.81 -20.17 23.23
N LEU A 41 -14.54 -18.86 23.34
CA LEU A 41 -13.22 -18.29 23.61
C LEU A 41 -13.31 -17.11 24.59
N ALA A 42 -12.18 -16.76 25.20
CA ALA A 42 -12.06 -15.57 26.05
C ALA A 42 -12.33 -14.27 25.26
N HIS A 43 -12.85 -13.25 25.95
CA HIS A 43 -13.42 -12.01 25.40
C HIS A 43 -12.71 -11.46 24.13
N HIS A 44 -11.45 -11.03 24.23
CA HIS A 44 -10.75 -10.44 23.08
C HIS A 44 -10.47 -11.42 21.93
N THR A 45 -10.22 -12.69 22.24
CA THR A 45 -9.95 -13.71 21.21
C THR A 45 -11.22 -14.10 20.47
N LYS A 46 -12.36 -14.14 21.17
CA LYS A 46 -13.67 -14.50 20.62
C LYS A 46 -14.07 -13.61 19.45
N TRP A 47 -14.07 -12.28 19.64
CA TRP A 47 -14.52 -11.32 18.64
C TRP A 47 -13.60 -11.30 17.41
N LYS A 48 -12.28 -11.36 17.65
CA LYS A 48 -11.28 -11.49 16.59
C LYS A 48 -11.51 -12.75 15.75
N THR A 49 -11.69 -13.91 16.39
CA THR A 49 -11.91 -15.18 15.69
C THR A 49 -13.23 -15.19 14.93
N TRP A 50 -14.28 -14.55 15.46
CA TRP A 50 -15.56 -14.47 14.75
C TRP A 50 -15.48 -13.56 13.51
N LEU A 51 -14.81 -12.41 13.62
CA LEU A 51 -14.48 -11.55 12.46
C LEU A 51 -13.64 -12.28 11.40
N GLN A 52 -12.70 -13.14 11.82
CA GLN A 52 -11.96 -13.97 10.87
C GLN A 52 -12.87 -14.96 10.14
N ARG A 53 -13.88 -15.53 10.81
CA ARG A 53 -14.87 -16.39 10.15
C ARG A 53 -15.69 -15.60 9.13
N VAL A 54 -16.16 -14.41 9.49
CA VAL A 54 -16.86 -13.47 8.59
C VAL A 54 -16.06 -13.24 7.30
N GLY A 55 -14.75 -12.96 7.42
CA GLY A 55 -13.89 -12.75 6.27
C GLY A 55 -13.51 -13.99 5.47
N ASN A 56 -13.82 -15.20 5.94
CA ASN A 56 -13.50 -16.46 5.25
C ASN A 56 -14.74 -17.21 4.75
N ASP A 57 -15.95 -16.74 5.08
CA ASP A 57 -17.20 -17.38 4.71
C ASP A 57 -17.75 -16.81 3.39
N PRO A 58 -17.73 -17.57 2.28
CA PRO A 58 -18.08 -17.07 0.95
C PRO A 58 -19.52 -16.55 0.84
N GLU A 59 -20.42 -16.96 1.73
CA GLU A 59 -21.83 -16.58 1.72
C GLU A 59 -22.10 -15.26 2.47
N VAL A 60 -21.09 -14.71 3.15
CA VAL A 60 -21.22 -13.53 4.00
C VAL A 60 -20.67 -12.28 3.31
N ASP A 61 -21.43 -11.20 3.33
CA ASP A 61 -20.92 -9.87 2.99
C ASP A 61 -20.05 -9.31 4.13
N SER A 62 -18.78 -9.70 4.09
CA SER A 62 -17.79 -9.34 5.12
C SER A 62 -17.65 -7.84 5.39
N LEU A 63 -17.85 -6.97 4.37
CA LEU A 63 -17.70 -5.53 4.51
C LEU A 63 -18.93 -4.91 5.17
N GLN A 64 -20.13 -5.42 4.82
CA GLN A 64 -21.36 -5.05 5.51
C GLN A 64 -21.30 -5.42 6.99
N VAL A 65 -20.89 -6.65 7.31
CA VAL A 65 -20.75 -7.10 8.70
C VAL A 65 -19.74 -6.22 9.45
N LEU A 66 -18.56 -6.00 8.87
CA LEU A 66 -17.52 -5.15 9.46
C LEU A 66 -18.04 -3.73 9.74
N GLY A 67 -18.75 -3.15 8.80
CA GLY A 67 -19.30 -1.81 8.91
C GLY A 67 -20.37 -1.69 10.00
N ASN A 68 -21.30 -2.64 10.07
CA ASN A 68 -22.30 -2.73 11.13
C ASN A 68 -21.68 -2.85 12.53
N LEU A 69 -20.57 -3.59 12.64
CA LEU A 69 -19.87 -3.79 13.93
C LEU A 69 -19.19 -2.52 14.45
N ILE A 70 -18.71 -1.65 13.57
CA ILE A 70 -17.94 -0.44 13.96
C ILE A 70 -18.75 0.85 13.90
N GLU A 71 -19.98 0.81 13.37
CA GLU A 71 -20.83 1.98 13.13
C GLU A 71 -20.99 2.84 14.39
N GLU A 72 -21.45 2.24 15.50
CA GLU A 72 -21.71 2.96 16.74
C GLU A 72 -20.45 3.70 17.23
N PHE A 73 -19.30 3.01 17.25
CA PHE A 73 -18.03 3.61 17.66
C PHE A 73 -17.60 4.74 16.70
N MET A 74 -17.76 4.55 15.40
CA MET A 74 -17.28 5.51 14.40
C MET A 74 -18.14 6.78 14.32
N ASP A 75 -19.45 6.63 14.53
CA ASP A 75 -20.45 7.69 14.31
C ASP A 75 -20.92 8.38 15.60
N LEU A 76 -20.69 7.78 16.78
CA LEU A 76 -21.11 8.32 18.07
C LEU A 76 -19.90 8.58 19.00
N PRO A 77 -19.22 9.74 18.87
CA PRO A 77 -18.14 10.10 19.79
C PRO A 77 -18.67 10.33 21.22
N PRO A 78 -17.86 10.06 22.26
CA PRO A 78 -18.26 10.33 23.64
C PRO A 78 -18.43 11.84 23.88
N MET A 79 -19.36 12.19 24.76
CA MET A 79 -19.58 13.60 25.13
C MET A 79 -18.36 14.14 25.90
N PRO A 80 -17.90 15.37 25.61
CA PRO A 80 -16.83 15.99 26.38
C PRO A 80 -17.29 16.16 27.83
N ASN A 81 -16.49 15.66 28.76
CA ASN A 81 -16.83 15.72 30.17
C ASN A 81 -16.52 17.13 30.70
N SER A 82 -17.52 17.85 31.22
CA SER A 82 -17.35 19.20 31.78
C SER A 82 -16.26 19.28 32.86
N ASP A 83 -15.97 18.15 33.52
CA ASP A 83 -14.95 18.00 34.56
C ASP A 83 -13.52 17.82 34.01
N SER A 84 -13.31 17.59 32.70
CA SER A 84 -11.97 17.35 32.13
C SER A 84 -11.10 18.62 32.13
N ILE A 85 -11.73 19.80 32.01
CA ILE A 85 -11.06 21.10 32.16
C ILE A 85 -10.56 21.28 33.61
N VAL A 86 -11.36 20.86 34.60
CA VAL A 86 -11.04 21.01 36.03
C VAL A 86 -9.96 20.02 36.47
N ASN A 87 -9.97 18.80 35.93
CA ASN A 87 -8.98 17.77 36.24
C ASN A 87 -7.63 18.01 35.55
N SER A 88 -7.63 18.58 34.33
CA SER A 88 -6.42 19.04 33.64
C SER A 88 -5.69 20.15 34.44
N LEU A 89 -6.44 21.00 35.14
CA LEU A 89 -5.89 22.03 36.04
C LEU A 89 -5.39 21.47 37.39
N ARG A 90 -5.85 20.28 37.82
CA ARG A 90 -5.49 19.66 39.11
C ARG A 90 -4.37 18.61 39.03
N GLY A 91 -3.86 18.30 37.84
CA GLY A 91 -2.74 17.36 37.66
C GLY A 91 -3.05 15.91 38.02
N THR A 92 -4.32 15.56 38.19
CA THR A 92 -4.76 14.17 38.37
C THR A 92 -4.83 13.51 37.00
N GLY A 93 -3.83 12.70 36.65
CA GLY A 93 -3.64 12.09 35.32
C GLY A 93 -4.67 11.01 34.94
N VAL A 94 -5.97 11.32 35.01
CA VAL A 94 -7.02 10.49 34.41
C VAL A 94 -7.09 10.84 32.92
N PRO A 95 -6.87 9.90 32.00
CA PRO A 95 -6.97 10.16 30.56
C PRO A 95 -8.35 10.71 30.20
N ASP A 96 -8.40 11.76 29.38
CA ASP A 96 -9.68 12.27 28.87
C ASP A 96 -10.35 11.17 28.02
N PRO A 97 -11.60 10.76 28.31
CA PRO A 97 -12.33 9.79 27.50
C PRO A 97 -12.39 10.14 26.01
N VAL A 98 -12.38 11.43 25.69
CA VAL A 98 -12.34 11.94 24.31
C VAL A 98 -10.96 11.68 23.67
N ASP A 99 -9.86 11.84 24.42
CA ASP A 99 -8.51 11.58 23.92
C ASP A 99 -8.29 10.07 23.69
N GLU A 100 -8.79 9.23 24.58
CA GLU A 100 -8.71 7.77 24.42
C GLU A 100 -9.53 7.30 23.20
N TYR A 101 -10.74 7.85 23.03
CA TYR A 101 -11.57 7.63 21.85
C TYR A 101 -10.84 8.05 20.57
N ASN A 102 -10.27 9.25 20.53
CA ASN A 102 -9.56 9.76 19.37
C ASN A 102 -8.36 8.88 18.99
N LYS A 103 -7.57 8.42 19.98
CA LYS A 103 -6.45 7.48 19.74
C LYS A 103 -6.93 6.15 19.16
N LYS A 104 -8.00 5.58 19.71
CA LYS A 104 -8.58 4.32 19.22
C LYS A 104 -9.15 4.47 17.81
N LYS A 105 -9.83 5.60 17.54
CA LYS A 105 -10.39 5.95 16.24
C LYS A 105 -9.30 6.14 15.18
N GLU A 106 -8.28 6.92 15.51
CA GLU A 106 -7.13 7.13 14.63
C GLU A 106 -6.43 5.81 14.29
N ARG A 107 -6.20 4.94 15.29
CA ARG A 107 -5.63 3.61 15.05
C ARG A 107 -6.52 2.76 14.15
N LEU A 108 -7.83 2.70 14.41
CA LEU A 108 -8.76 1.92 13.58
C LEU A 108 -8.77 2.43 12.13
N VAL A 109 -8.84 3.75 11.93
CA VAL A 109 -8.80 4.36 10.60
C VAL A 109 -7.50 4.03 9.90
N ASN A 110 -6.35 4.20 10.56
CA ASN A 110 -5.05 3.87 9.98
C ASN A 110 -4.93 2.39 9.58
N VAL A 111 -5.45 1.47 10.40
CA VAL A 111 -5.46 0.04 10.10
C VAL A 111 -6.39 -0.28 8.93
N LEU A 112 -7.58 0.31 8.87
CA LEU A 112 -8.51 0.13 7.75
C LEU A 112 -7.90 0.67 6.45
N GLU A 113 -7.42 1.91 6.46
CA GLU A 113 -6.82 2.56 5.29
C GLU A 113 -5.57 1.82 4.80
N GLY A 114 -4.70 1.38 5.71
CA GLY A 114 -3.51 0.60 5.36
C GLY A 114 -3.80 -0.77 4.73
N HIS A 115 -5.04 -1.26 4.81
CA HIS A 115 -5.49 -2.48 4.14
C HIS A 115 -6.48 -2.20 2.98
N GLY A 116 -6.60 -0.95 2.54
CA GLY A 116 -7.46 -0.57 1.42
C GLY A 116 -8.95 -0.47 1.77
N PHE A 117 -9.31 -0.39 3.06
CA PHE A 117 -10.68 -0.16 3.50
C PHE A 117 -10.88 1.30 3.90
N ARG A 118 -12.03 1.87 3.54
CA ARG A 118 -12.45 3.16 4.07
C ARG A 118 -13.85 3.06 4.63
N TYR A 119 -14.01 3.63 5.81
CA TYR A 119 -15.30 3.77 6.47
C TYR A 119 -16.01 5.05 6.01
N PHE A 120 -17.33 4.95 5.82
CA PHE A 120 -18.27 6.04 5.64
C PHE A 120 -19.36 5.94 6.68
N ARG A 121 -19.85 7.11 7.09
CA ARG A 121 -20.97 7.24 8.03
C ARG A 121 -22.16 6.36 7.65
N GLY A 122 -22.83 5.81 8.66
CA GLY A 122 -23.92 4.84 8.53
C GLY A 122 -23.41 3.42 8.26
N GLY A 123 -22.31 3.02 8.92
CA GLY A 123 -21.84 1.64 8.90
C GLY A 123 -21.32 1.16 7.53
N ARG A 124 -20.98 2.05 6.61
CA ARG A 124 -20.63 1.67 5.24
C ARG A 124 -19.12 1.59 5.09
N VAL A 125 -18.59 0.38 5.04
CA VAL A 125 -17.18 0.14 4.70
C VAL A 125 -17.09 -0.24 3.24
N ILE A 126 -16.24 0.46 2.50
CA ILE A 126 -15.95 0.09 1.11
C ILE A 126 -14.45 -0.16 0.98
N GLN A 127 -14.10 -1.03 0.05
CA GLN A 127 -12.72 -1.19 -0.37
C GLN A 127 -12.37 -0.04 -1.33
N ILE A 128 -11.69 1.00 -0.83
CA ILE A 128 -11.25 2.13 -1.67
C ILE A 128 -9.89 1.78 -2.21
N GLY A 129 -9.90 1.40 -3.48
CA GLY A 129 -8.78 0.70 -4.02
C GLY A 129 -8.76 -0.69 -3.40
N GLN A 130 -9.08 -1.68 -4.23
CA GLN A 130 -8.04 -2.69 -4.34
C GLN A 130 -6.74 -1.88 -4.58
N PRO A 131 -5.61 -2.08 -3.87
CA PRO A 131 -4.36 -1.92 -4.60
C PRO A 131 -4.67 -2.58 -5.95
N GLU A 132 -4.45 -1.92 -7.09
CA GLU A 132 -4.56 -2.66 -8.37
C GLU A 132 -4.05 -4.04 -8.08
N PRO A 133 -4.84 -5.11 -8.34
CA PRO A 133 -4.43 -6.42 -7.93
C PRO A 133 -2.96 -6.43 -8.27
N ILE A 134 -2.10 -6.67 -7.27
CA ILE A 134 -0.78 -7.18 -7.63
C ILE A 134 -1.14 -8.17 -8.71
N ASP A 135 -0.57 -8.02 -9.88
CA ASP A 135 -0.87 -8.96 -10.94
C ASP A 135 -0.24 -10.30 -10.51
N VAL A 136 -0.73 -10.91 -9.42
CA VAL A 136 -1.30 -12.24 -9.30
C VAL A 136 -2.43 -12.43 -10.32
N GLY A 137 -2.26 -11.96 -11.57
CA GLY A 137 -2.35 -12.94 -12.63
C GLY A 137 -1.60 -14.17 -12.12
N PRO A 138 -2.23 -15.36 -12.11
CA PRO A 138 -1.65 -16.56 -11.53
C PRO A 138 -0.19 -16.60 -11.93
N ILE A 139 0.71 -17.05 -11.03
CA ILE A 139 2.01 -17.57 -11.46
C ILE A 139 1.69 -18.30 -12.75
N ARG A 140 2.13 -17.70 -13.85
CA ARG A 140 1.89 -18.10 -15.24
C ARG A 140 1.47 -19.57 -15.22
N ASP A 141 0.21 -19.90 -15.57
CA ASP A 141 -0.34 -21.28 -15.54
C ASP A 141 0.80 -22.26 -15.74
N ILE A 142 1.01 -23.28 -14.90
CA ILE A 142 2.22 -24.14 -14.85
C ILE A 142 2.89 -24.40 -16.22
N GLU A 143 2.09 -24.48 -17.29
CA GLU A 143 2.49 -24.50 -18.71
C GLU A 143 3.32 -23.29 -19.24
N THR A 144 3.39 -22.16 -18.55
CA THR A 144 4.01 -20.90 -18.99
C THR A 144 5.11 -20.40 -18.04
N GLU A 145 5.32 -21.08 -16.91
CA GLU A 145 6.44 -20.85 -16.01
C GLU A 145 7.79 -21.04 -16.75
N GLY A 146 8.78 -20.19 -16.45
CA GLY A 146 10.10 -20.28 -17.09
C GLY A 146 10.18 -19.86 -18.57
N ARG A 147 9.05 -19.48 -19.21
CA ARG A 147 9.08 -19.00 -20.60
C ARG A 147 9.87 -17.69 -20.74
N LYS A 148 10.77 -17.64 -21.72
CA LYS A 148 11.50 -16.42 -22.12
C LYS A 148 10.50 -15.29 -22.45
N PRO A 149 10.69 -14.07 -21.92
CA PRO A 149 9.89 -12.91 -22.31
C PRO A 149 9.96 -12.65 -23.83
N SER A 150 8.83 -12.28 -24.41
CA SER A 150 8.65 -12.01 -25.84
C SER A 150 8.97 -10.57 -26.24
N SER A 151 8.99 -9.65 -25.27
CA SER A 151 9.30 -8.23 -25.48
C SER A 151 10.06 -7.64 -24.29
N LEU A 152 10.69 -6.47 -24.50
CA LEU A 152 11.31 -5.70 -23.42
C LEU A 152 10.28 -5.29 -22.37
N GLU A 153 9.10 -4.83 -22.80
CA GLU A 153 8.02 -4.45 -21.88
C GLU A 153 7.60 -5.63 -21.00
N GLU A 154 7.46 -6.83 -21.57
CA GLU A 154 7.12 -8.02 -20.81
C GLU A 154 8.23 -8.38 -19.81
N LEU A 155 9.50 -8.35 -20.25
CA LEU A 155 10.66 -8.57 -19.37
C LEU A 155 10.66 -7.60 -18.18
N LEU A 156 10.55 -6.30 -18.45
CA LEU A 156 10.58 -5.27 -17.41
C LEU A 156 9.41 -5.44 -16.44
N ARG A 157 8.19 -5.70 -16.93
CA ARG A 157 7.03 -5.98 -16.07
C ARG A 157 7.27 -7.18 -15.16
N ILE A 158 7.84 -8.27 -15.68
CA ILE A 158 8.16 -9.47 -14.90
C ILE A 158 9.19 -9.16 -13.81
N VAL A 159 10.28 -8.47 -14.16
CA VAL A 159 11.36 -8.13 -13.23
C VAL A 159 10.86 -7.17 -12.15
N ILE A 160 10.21 -6.07 -12.54
CA ILE A 160 9.74 -5.02 -11.63
C ILE A 160 8.67 -5.57 -10.67
N ARG A 161 7.67 -6.28 -11.17
CA ARG A 161 6.64 -6.91 -10.31
C ARG A 161 7.21 -8.05 -9.48
N GLY A 162 8.29 -8.66 -9.92
CA GLY A 162 9.02 -9.70 -9.19
C GLY A 162 9.88 -9.18 -8.04
N LEU A 163 10.10 -7.86 -7.93
CA LEU A 163 10.98 -7.26 -6.92
C LEU A 163 10.67 -7.74 -5.48
N PRO A 164 9.42 -7.70 -4.96
CA PRO A 164 9.14 -8.13 -3.59
C PRO A 164 9.52 -9.59 -3.34
N ARG A 165 9.19 -10.47 -4.30
CA ARG A 165 9.57 -11.89 -4.25
C ARG A 165 11.08 -12.09 -4.31
N ALA A 166 11.79 -11.30 -5.12
CA ALA A 166 13.25 -11.34 -5.20
C ALA A 166 13.93 -10.84 -3.92
N MET A 167 13.33 -9.88 -3.22
CA MET A 167 13.82 -9.37 -1.93
C MET A 167 13.68 -10.39 -0.79
N GLN A 168 12.62 -11.20 -0.77
CA GLN A 168 12.34 -12.17 0.30
C GLN A 168 13.53 -13.04 0.73
N PRO A 169 14.21 -13.79 -0.18
CA PRO A 169 15.36 -14.60 0.21
C PRO A 169 16.60 -13.77 0.61
N LEU A 170 16.67 -12.50 0.20
CA LEU A 170 17.76 -11.58 0.56
C LEU A 170 17.57 -10.95 1.94
N ILE A 171 16.32 -10.78 2.36
CA ILE A 171 15.94 -10.35 3.72
C ILE A 171 16.06 -11.54 4.68
N HIS A 172 15.52 -12.71 4.31
CA HIS A 172 15.47 -13.91 5.16
C HIS A 172 16.59 -14.90 4.86
N ARG A 173 17.83 -14.44 5.02
CA ARG A 173 19.02 -15.24 4.70
C ARG A 173 19.25 -16.35 5.75
N ARG A 174 20.06 -17.33 5.35
CA ARG A 174 20.48 -18.45 6.21
C ARG A 174 21.10 -17.94 7.52
N LYS A 175 20.90 -18.69 8.61
CA LYS A 175 21.44 -18.36 9.94
C LYS A 175 22.94 -18.04 9.86
N GLY A 176 23.32 -16.89 10.40
CA GLY A 176 24.71 -16.41 10.42
C GLY A 176 25.15 -15.60 9.19
N ALA A 177 24.32 -15.51 8.14
CA ALA A 177 24.56 -14.58 7.04
C ALA A 177 23.96 -13.19 7.35
N GLN A 178 24.58 -12.13 6.83
CA GLN A 178 24.08 -10.77 6.99
C GLN A 178 22.85 -10.54 6.09
N PRO A 179 21.66 -10.24 6.67
CA PRO A 179 20.48 -9.86 5.90
C PRO A 179 20.71 -8.60 5.08
N LEU A 180 20.05 -8.52 3.91
CA LEU A 180 19.92 -7.25 3.19
C LEU A 180 18.65 -6.54 3.64
N VAL A 181 18.68 -5.22 3.61
CA VAL A 181 17.56 -4.34 3.99
C VAL A 181 17.29 -3.39 2.83
N PHE A 182 16.02 -3.19 2.50
CA PHE A 182 15.57 -2.34 1.40
C PHE A 182 14.85 -1.10 1.94
N THR A 183 15.65 -0.13 2.38
CA THR A 183 15.19 1.08 3.11
C THR A 183 15.29 2.37 2.32
N SER A 184 16.06 2.37 1.24
CA SER A 184 16.31 3.53 0.38
C SER A 184 15.98 3.21 -1.08
N GLU A 185 15.93 4.25 -1.92
CA GLU A 185 15.79 4.11 -3.37
C GLU A 185 16.99 3.39 -3.98
N TYR A 186 18.20 3.69 -3.52
CA TYR A 186 19.43 3.02 -3.94
C TYR A 186 19.39 1.51 -3.72
N ASP A 187 18.79 1.02 -2.62
CA ASP A 187 18.66 -0.42 -2.39
C ASP A 187 17.76 -1.09 -3.46
N ILE A 188 16.72 -0.39 -3.92
CA ILE A 188 15.82 -0.85 -4.98
C ILE A 188 16.54 -0.81 -6.33
N GLN A 189 17.29 0.27 -6.58
CA GLN A 189 18.11 0.43 -7.78
C GLN A 189 19.12 -0.70 -7.92
N ASP A 190 19.89 -0.99 -6.87
CA ASP A 190 20.91 -2.06 -6.88
C ASP A 190 20.31 -3.42 -7.22
N LEU A 191 19.17 -3.76 -6.60
CA LEU A 191 18.48 -5.02 -6.89
C LEU A 191 17.93 -5.04 -8.32
N LEU A 192 17.26 -3.98 -8.76
CA LEU A 192 16.71 -3.89 -10.10
C LEU A 192 17.82 -4.01 -11.16
N HIS A 193 18.94 -3.32 -10.95
CA HIS A 193 20.11 -3.39 -11.82
C HIS A 193 20.67 -4.81 -11.89
N ALA A 194 20.81 -5.49 -10.75
CA ALA A 194 21.26 -6.88 -10.70
C ALA A 194 20.33 -7.83 -11.45
N LEU A 195 19.02 -7.61 -11.40
CA LEU A 195 18.02 -8.43 -12.11
C LEU A 195 17.97 -8.14 -13.61
N LEU A 196 18.28 -6.92 -14.05
CA LEU A 196 18.26 -6.51 -15.46
C LEU A 196 19.54 -6.86 -16.23
N ARG A 197 20.71 -6.82 -15.57
CA ARG A 197 22.03 -7.08 -16.19
C ARG A 197 22.15 -8.38 -17.00
N PRO A 198 21.52 -9.50 -16.61
CA PRO A 198 21.55 -10.72 -17.42
C PRO A 198 20.85 -10.60 -18.77
N TRP A 199 19.93 -9.64 -18.91
CA TRP A 199 19.07 -9.48 -20.09
C TRP A 199 19.48 -8.31 -20.97
N ILE A 200 20.02 -7.25 -20.37
CA ILE A 200 20.35 -6.00 -21.06
C ILE A 200 21.82 -5.69 -20.81
N SER A 201 22.59 -5.64 -21.90
CA SER A 201 24.04 -5.45 -21.84
C SER A 201 24.46 -4.02 -21.54
N ASP A 202 23.77 -3.03 -22.12
CA ASP A 202 24.03 -1.61 -21.94
C ASP A 202 22.96 -0.97 -21.04
N ILE A 203 23.27 -0.93 -19.74
CA ILE A 203 22.53 -0.19 -18.72
C ILE A 203 23.48 0.86 -18.16
N ARG A 204 23.09 2.13 -18.28
CA ARG A 204 23.87 3.27 -17.78
C ARG A 204 23.23 3.80 -16.49
N PRO A 205 23.78 3.45 -15.32
CA PRO A 205 23.34 4.06 -14.08
C PRO A 205 23.87 5.50 -13.97
N GLU A 206 23.11 6.37 -13.30
CA GLU A 206 23.52 7.73 -12.94
C GLU A 206 23.92 8.64 -14.12
N GLU A 207 23.29 8.49 -15.29
CA GLU A 207 23.62 9.32 -16.46
C GLU A 207 23.11 10.76 -16.25
N PHE A 208 24.01 11.73 -16.44
CA PHE A 208 23.71 13.15 -16.23
C PHE A 208 22.78 13.69 -17.32
N CYS A 209 21.71 14.37 -16.91
CA CYS A 209 20.94 15.20 -17.83
C CYS A 209 21.67 16.52 -18.13
N PRO A 210 21.42 17.13 -19.31
CA PRO A 210 21.79 18.52 -19.56
C PRO A 210 21.23 19.41 -18.43
N SER A 211 22.07 20.28 -17.88
CA SER A 211 21.71 21.13 -16.73
C SER A 211 20.43 21.93 -16.99
N TYR A 212 19.45 21.82 -16.08
CA TYR A 212 18.22 22.62 -16.11
C TYR A 212 18.13 23.45 -14.84
N ALA A 213 17.92 24.77 -14.96
CA ALA A 213 17.79 25.69 -13.81
C ALA A 213 18.92 25.59 -12.73
N GLY A 214 20.12 25.13 -13.10
CA GLY A 214 21.24 24.96 -12.18
C GLY A 214 21.27 23.62 -11.41
N THR A 215 20.31 22.72 -11.66
CA THR A 215 20.31 21.36 -11.08
C THR A 215 20.82 20.34 -12.11
N ASN A 216 21.78 19.52 -11.69
CA ASN A 216 22.24 18.35 -12.43
C ASN A 216 21.45 17.15 -11.90
N THR A 217 20.25 16.92 -12.45
CA THR A 217 19.51 15.68 -12.19
C THR A 217 20.17 14.51 -12.91
N ARG A 218 20.22 13.36 -12.23
CA ARG A 218 20.79 12.12 -12.74
C ARG A 218 19.66 11.14 -12.93
N MET A 219 19.66 10.46 -14.07
CA MET A 219 18.76 9.35 -14.33
C MET A 219 19.21 8.13 -13.52
N ASP A 220 18.27 7.42 -12.92
CA ASP A 220 18.57 6.16 -12.22
C ASP A 220 19.14 5.13 -13.20
N PHE A 221 18.42 4.83 -14.29
CA PHE A 221 18.92 3.97 -15.37
C PHE A 221 18.52 4.51 -16.74
N LEU A 222 19.49 4.70 -17.64
CA LEU A 222 19.25 4.80 -19.08
C LEU A 222 19.53 3.46 -19.77
N LEU A 223 18.61 3.06 -20.64
CA LEU A 223 18.73 1.94 -21.58
C LEU A 223 18.85 2.51 -23.01
N PRO A 224 20.08 2.80 -23.49
CA PRO A 224 20.26 3.62 -24.70
C PRO A 224 19.69 2.96 -25.95
N ALA A 225 19.84 1.64 -26.09
CA ALA A 225 19.30 0.88 -27.23
C ALA A 225 17.76 0.96 -27.35
N HIS A 226 17.09 1.38 -26.27
CA HIS A 226 15.63 1.44 -26.17
C HIS A 226 15.10 2.86 -25.95
N ASN A 227 15.99 3.86 -25.87
CA ASN A 227 15.66 5.24 -25.49
C ASN A 227 14.74 5.31 -24.26
N LEU A 228 15.00 4.43 -23.30
CA LEU A 228 14.14 4.20 -22.14
C LEU A 228 14.90 4.54 -20.87
N VAL A 229 14.29 5.42 -20.06
CA VAL A 229 14.71 5.72 -18.71
C VAL A 229 13.85 4.92 -17.74
N ILE A 230 14.46 4.32 -16.74
CA ILE A 230 13.77 3.75 -15.58
C ILE A 230 14.12 4.63 -14.39
N GLU A 231 13.10 5.23 -13.79
CA GLU A 231 13.19 6.05 -12.58
C GLU A 231 12.57 5.27 -11.42
N THR A 232 13.24 5.22 -10.27
CA THR A 232 12.79 4.44 -9.11
C THR A 232 12.44 5.36 -7.94
N LYS A 233 11.35 5.03 -7.25
CA LYS A 233 10.93 5.72 -6.02
C LYS A 233 10.61 4.71 -4.94
N ARG A 234 11.01 5.01 -3.69
CA ARG A 234 10.64 4.20 -2.52
C ARG A 234 9.77 5.04 -1.60
N VAL A 235 8.52 4.64 -1.41
CA VAL A 235 7.65 5.26 -0.43
C VAL A 235 8.16 4.92 0.97
N ARG A 236 8.31 5.95 1.81
CA ARG A 236 8.90 5.83 3.16
C ARG A 236 7.84 5.83 4.24
N ASP A 237 6.83 6.67 4.05
CA ASP A 237 5.73 6.91 4.97
C ASP A 237 4.60 7.64 4.23
N LYS A 238 3.48 7.88 4.94
CA LYS A 238 2.29 8.57 4.42
C LYS A 238 2.56 10.02 3.97
N HIS A 239 3.53 10.70 4.58
CA HIS A 239 3.92 12.07 4.20
C HIS A 239 4.77 12.08 2.93
N HIS A 240 5.63 11.08 2.75
CA HIS A 240 6.36 10.90 1.50
C HIS A 240 5.42 10.54 0.35
N ALA A 241 4.44 9.66 0.60
CA ALA A 241 3.49 9.20 -0.40
C ALA A 241 2.73 10.33 -1.11
N SER A 242 2.41 11.42 -0.40
CA SER A 242 1.75 12.58 -0.99
C SER A 242 2.65 13.44 -1.88
N LYS A 243 3.98 13.26 -1.81
CA LYS A 243 4.98 14.02 -2.57
C LYS A 243 5.56 13.26 -3.76
N VAL A 244 5.47 11.94 -3.78
CA VAL A 244 6.01 11.10 -4.87
C VAL A 244 5.51 11.57 -6.24
N GLY A 245 4.24 11.97 -6.35
CA GLY A 245 3.70 12.51 -7.60
C GLY A 245 4.43 13.78 -8.06
N ASP A 246 4.67 14.73 -7.16
CA ASP A 246 5.37 15.99 -7.47
C ASP A 246 6.82 15.74 -7.91
N GLU A 247 7.50 14.80 -7.26
CA GLU A 247 8.86 14.38 -7.65
C GLU A 247 8.86 13.79 -9.07
N LEU A 248 7.95 12.86 -9.37
CA LEU A 248 7.86 12.25 -10.70
C LEU A 248 7.48 13.27 -11.78
N ILE A 249 6.70 14.30 -11.48
CA ILE A 249 6.40 15.40 -12.42
C ILE A 249 7.69 16.15 -12.79
N ILE A 250 8.56 16.40 -11.82
CA ILE A 250 9.86 17.04 -12.05
C ILE A 250 10.74 16.14 -12.92
N ASP A 251 10.75 14.83 -12.67
CA ASP A 251 11.53 13.87 -13.46
C ASP A 251 11.03 13.79 -14.91
N ILE A 252 9.71 13.73 -15.11
CA ILE A 252 9.05 13.80 -16.43
C ILE A 252 9.47 15.08 -17.19
N GLU A 253 9.45 16.23 -16.52
CA GLU A 253 9.83 17.53 -17.09
C GLU A 253 11.30 17.58 -17.52
N HIS A 254 12.19 16.97 -16.76
CA HIS A 254 13.61 16.89 -17.10
C HIS A 254 13.85 15.93 -18.27
N TYR A 255 13.28 14.74 -18.22
CA TYR A 255 13.59 13.68 -19.20
C TYR A 255 12.96 13.92 -20.56
N ARG A 256 11.82 14.61 -20.67
CA ARG A 256 11.24 14.93 -21.98
C ARG A 256 12.14 15.77 -22.90
N LYS A 257 13.11 16.50 -22.33
CA LYS A 257 14.09 17.32 -23.06
C LYS A 257 15.34 16.52 -23.47
N HIS A 258 15.49 15.30 -22.94
CA HIS A 258 16.66 14.47 -23.17
C HIS A 258 16.50 13.68 -24.49
N LYS A 259 17.43 13.87 -25.42
CA LYS A 259 17.34 13.33 -26.80
C LYS A 259 17.19 11.81 -26.89
N ASN A 260 17.65 11.10 -25.85
CA ASN A 260 17.63 9.63 -25.80
C ASN A 260 16.64 9.10 -24.75
N ALA A 261 15.70 9.91 -24.24
CA ALA A 261 14.71 9.51 -23.24
C ALA A 261 13.27 9.65 -23.79
N ASN A 262 12.96 8.88 -24.82
CA ASN A 262 11.63 8.90 -25.45
C ASN A 262 10.59 8.17 -24.59
N HIS A 263 11.05 7.24 -23.74
CA HIS A 263 10.22 6.48 -22.82
C HIS A 263 10.73 6.67 -21.39
N LEU A 264 9.80 6.80 -20.46
CA LEU A 264 10.08 6.86 -19.02
C LEU A 264 9.20 5.85 -18.30
N TRP A 265 9.83 4.99 -17.51
CA TRP A 265 9.15 4.04 -16.63
C TRP A 265 9.43 4.43 -15.18
N CYS A 266 8.42 4.95 -14.51
CA CYS A 266 8.47 5.27 -13.09
C CYS A 266 8.09 4.02 -12.28
N VAL A 267 9.04 3.47 -11.54
CA VAL A 267 8.89 2.30 -10.68
C VAL A 267 8.79 2.75 -9.24
N VAL A 268 7.58 2.71 -8.68
CA VAL A 268 7.32 3.14 -7.31
C VAL A 268 7.16 1.90 -6.43
N TYR A 269 8.08 1.70 -5.50
CA TYR A 269 7.99 0.66 -4.47
C TYR A 269 7.34 1.25 -3.21
N ASP A 270 6.13 0.79 -2.91
CA ASP A 270 5.32 1.20 -1.76
C ASP A 270 5.07 0.01 -0.82
N PRO A 271 6.08 -0.41 -0.03
CA PRO A 271 5.99 -1.62 0.77
C PRO A 271 4.83 -1.59 1.78
N ASP A 272 4.56 -0.41 2.33
CA ASP A 272 3.58 -0.20 3.40
C ASP A 272 2.22 0.31 2.89
N LEU A 273 2.02 0.34 1.56
CA LEU A 273 0.78 0.80 0.91
C LEU A 273 0.36 2.21 1.38
N CYS A 274 1.32 3.11 1.53
CA CYS A 274 1.10 4.47 2.00
C CYS A 274 0.44 5.38 0.95
N ILE A 275 0.48 5.03 -0.33
CA ILE A 275 -0.22 5.75 -1.40
C ILE A 275 -1.73 5.45 -1.32
N SER A 276 -2.51 6.47 -0.98
CA SER A 276 -3.96 6.33 -0.73
C SER A 276 -4.82 6.19 -2.00
N ASN A 277 -4.33 6.66 -3.15
CA ASN A 277 -5.00 6.55 -4.45
C ASN A 277 -3.99 6.23 -5.57
N PRO A 278 -3.45 4.99 -5.61
CA PRO A 278 -2.43 4.61 -6.59
C PRO A 278 -2.97 4.69 -8.03
N LYS A 279 -4.23 4.31 -8.25
CA LYS A 279 -4.87 4.41 -9.57
C LYS A 279 -4.96 5.84 -10.09
N GLY A 280 -5.33 6.78 -9.23
CA GLY A 280 -5.35 8.21 -9.59
C GLY A 280 -3.97 8.71 -9.95
N MET A 281 -2.95 8.38 -9.14
CA MET A 281 -1.56 8.76 -9.45
C MET A 281 -1.09 8.21 -10.80
N VAL A 282 -1.38 6.94 -11.09
CA VAL A 282 -1.05 6.31 -12.39
C VAL A 282 -1.79 7.03 -13.52
N SER A 283 -3.10 7.25 -13.40
CA SER A 283 -3.89 7.93 -14.45
C SER A 283 -3.44 9.37 -14.69
N ASP A 284 -3.01 10.06 -13.65
CA ASP A 284 -2.61 11.47 -13.72
C ASP A 284 -1.23 11.65 -14.35
N LEU A 285 -0.34 10.65 -14.25
CA LEU A 285 1.06 10.71 -14.68
C LEU A 285 1.34 9.95 -15.98
N GLU A 286 0.68 8.81 -16.23
CA GLU A 286 0.90 8.02 -17.44
C GLU A 286 0.49 8.76 -18.73
N GLY A 287 1.05 8.31 -19.86
CA GLY A 287 0.70 8.81 -21.19
C GLY A 287 1.80 9.64 -21.84
N GLU A 288 1.49 10.21 -23.00
CA GLU A 288 2.41 11.07 -23.74
C GLU A 288 2.46 12.47 -23.11
N ARG A 289 3.66 12.93 -22.78
CA ARG A 289 3.93 14.27 -22.25
C ARG A 289 4.73 15.02 -23.30
N LYS A 290 4.13 16.04 -23.89
CA LYS A 290 4.70 16.75 -25.05
C LYS A 290 4.66 18.25 -24.86
N THR A 291 5.76 18.90 -25.18
CA THR A 291 5.89 20.35 -25.33
C THR A 291 6.69 20.68 -26.60
N PRO A 292 6.82 21.96 -27.01
CA PRO A 292 7.66 22.32 -28.13
C PRO A 292 9.13 21.89 -27.98
N GLU A 293 9.61 21.72 -26.74
CA GLU A 293 11.00 21.38 -26.41
C GLU A 293 11.28 19.88 -26.41
N GLY A 294 10.26 19.01 -26.45
CA GLY A 294 10.44 17.56 -26.46
C GLY A 294 9.20 16.76 -26.04
N SER A 295 9.35 15.43 -26.05
CA SER A 295 8.27 14.50 -25.72
C SER A 295 8.79 13.25 -25.01
N VAL A 296 8.02 12.72 -24.07
CA VAL A 296 8.27 11.43 -23.42
C VAL A 296 6.97 10.66 -23.22
N ILE A 297 7.03 9.35 -23.40
CA ILE A 297 5.92 8.43 -23.10
C ILE A 297 6.15 7.85 -21.72
N VAL A 298 5.24 8.15 -20.79
CA VAL A 298 5.35 7.77 -19.38
C VAL A 298 4.54 6.52 -19.08
N ARG A 299 5.16 5.59 -18.37
CA ARG A 299 4.54 4.44 -17.70
C ARG A 299 4.81 4.53 -16.20
N VAL A 300 3.82 4.22 -15.39
CA VAL A 300 3.95 4.23 -13.93
C VAL A 300 3.56 2.85 -13.40
N ILE A 301 4.48 2.22 -12.66
CA ILE A 301 4.28 0.91 -12.06
C ILE A 301 4.46 1.06 -10.56
N ILE A 302 3.38 0.84 -9.81
CA ILE A 302 3.42 0.84 -8.35
C ILE A 302 3.46 -0.62 -7.86
N VAL A 303 4.42 -0.94 -7.01
CA VAL A 303 4.65 -2.29 -6.48
C VAL A 303 4.56 -2.26 -4.95
N GLY A 304 3.67 -3.06 -4.38
CA GLY A 304 3.53 -3.23 -2.93
C GLY A 304 4.45 -4.31 -2.36
N ALA A 305 4.35 -4.60 -1.05
CA ALA A 305 5.17 -5.63 -0.41
C ALA A 305 4.76 -7.08 -0.71
N SER A 306 3.57 -7.35 -1.25
CA SER A 306 3.08 -8.74 -1.23
C SER A 306 3.79 -9.66 -2.22
N ALA A 307 4.11 -10.85 -1.69
CA ALA A 307 4.71 -12.00 -2.35
C ALA A 307 3.80 -12.63 -3.40
#